data_AF-A0A941ITN3-F1
#
_entry.id   AF-A0A941ITN3-F1
#
_cell.length_a   1.000
_cell.length_b   1.000
_cell.length_c   1.000
_cell.angle_alpha   90.00
_cell.angle_beta   90.00
_cell.angle_gamma   90.00
#
_symmetry.space_group_name_H-M   'P 1'
#
loop_
_entity.id
_entity.type
_entity.pdbx_description
1 polymer ?
#
loop_
_entity_poly.entity_id
_entity_poly.type
_entity_poly.pdbx_seq_one_letter_code
_entity_poly.pdbx_strand_id
1 'polypeptide(L)'
;MTARAAAALETREALLDAGLEVAQEHGLSGMSVNRVVAAAGVAKGTFYVHFADRDAFVNALHQRYTEQSAAAVVAVMRGHAPGWRRLRQMIEAYFESSLRYRGVKALALEARNTPGVAAKVDARNAAFVGVAEPDLKAMGWADPNPAARLVVAMAGELMMAEMTAGARDEAGRAALWTTLERMDLGRTDLPDSETGSETASETGSEA
;
A
#
# COMPACT_ATOMS: atom_id res chain seq x y z
N MET A 1 27.71 -15.50 -7.22
CA MET A 1 27.00 -14.72 -8.26
C MET A 1 28.06 -14.08 -9.15
N THR A 2 27.97 -14.18 -10.48
CA THR A 2 29.01 -13.62 -11.37
C THR A 2 28.77 -12.12 -11.60
N ALA A 3 29.82 -11.35 -11.90
CA ALA A 3 29.70 -9.91 -12.18
C ALA A 3 28.69 -9.60 -13.30
N ARG A 4 28.61 -10.48 -14.31
CA ARG A 4 27.63 -10.38 -15.41
C ARG A 4 26.19 -10.62 -14.96
N ALA A 5 25.96 -11.53 -14.01
CA ALA A 5 24.62 -11.79 -13.47
C ALA A 5 24.14 -10.61 -12.60
N ALA A 6 25.05 -9.98 -11.83
CA ALA A 6 24.76 -8.78 -11.06
C ALA A 6 24.40 -7.59 -11.96
N ALA A 7 25.19 -7.33 -13.01
CA ALA A 7 24.92 -6.25 -13.97
C ALA A 7 23.60 -6.45 -14.74
N ALA A 8 23.27 -7.71 -15.08
CA ALA A 8 21.99 -8.05 -15.70
C ALA A 8 20.81 -7.80 -14.75
N LEU A 9 20.97 -8.06 -13.46
CA LEU A 9 19.96 -7.76 -12.45
C LEU A 9 19.79 -6.25 -12.26
N GLU A 10 20.89 -5.49 -12.13
CA GLU A 10 20.83 -4.02 -12.03
C GLU A 10 20.12 -3.39 -13.23
N THR A 11 20.43 -3.86 -14.44
CA THR A 11 19.77 -3.36 -15.66
C THR A 11 18.28 -3.67 -15.66
N ARG A 12 17.90 -4.89 -15.22
CA ARG A 12 16.50 -5.27 -15.09
C ARG A 12 15.77 -4.38 -14.09
N GLU A 13 16.38 -4.10 -12.94
CA GLU A 13 15.78 -3.23 -11.92
C GLU A 13 15.66 -1.79 -12.40
N ALA A 14 16.67 -1.25 -13.09
CA ALA A 14 16.63 0.08 -13.68
C ALA A 14 15.51 0.24 -14.72
N LEU A 15 15.27 -0.79 -15.54
CA LEU A 15 14.15 -0.81 -16.47
C LEU A 15 12.80 -0.79 -15.74
N LEU A 16 12.66 -1.55 -14.65
CA LEU A 16 11.42 -1.57 -13.85
C LEU A 16 11.20 -0.23 -13.14
N ASP A 17 12.24 0.41 -12.61
CA ASP A 17 12.16 1.73 -11.98
C ASP A 17 11.72 2.81 -12.98
N ALA A 18 12.35 2.85 -14.15
CA ALA A 18 11.93 3.72 -15.25
C ALA A 18 10.49 3.42 -15.72
N GLY A 19 10.08 2.16 -15.67
CA GLY A 19 8.69 1.75 -15.91
C GLY A 19 7.71 2.38 -14.94
N LEU A 20 8.04 2.39 -13.64
CA LEU A 20 7.21 3.00 -12.60
C LEU A 20 7.05 4.51 -12.85
N GLU A 21 8.14 5.20 -13.17
CA GLU A 21 8.14 6.64 -13.47
C GLU A 21 7.28 6.97 -14.70
N VAL A 22 7.49 6.24 -15.80
CA VAL A 22 6.70 6.41 -17.04
C VAL A 22 5.21 6.12 -16.78
N ALA A 23 4.89 5.10 -15.97
CA ALA A 23 3.51 4.80 -15.60
C ALA A 23 2.88 5.94 -14.79
N GLN A 24 3.65 6.53 -13.89
CA GLN A 24 3.21 7.63 -13.03
C GLN A 24 2.93 8.90 -13.81
N GLU A 25 3.76 9.23 -14.79
CA GLU A 25 3.65 10.46 -15.58
C GLU A 25 2.63 10.35 -16.71
N HIS A 26 2.62 9.22 -17.43
CA HIS A 26 1.89 9.09 -18.68
C HIS A 26 0.74 8.06 -18.62
N GLY A 27 0.55 7.42 -17.47
CA GLY A 27 -0.34 6.27 -17.36
C GLY A 27 0.16 5.07 -18.16
N LEU A 28 -0.57 3.95 -18.07
CA LEU A 28 -0.21 2.73 -18.76
C LEU A 28 -0.39 2.84 -20.29
N SER A 29 -1.45 3.51 -20.74
CA SER A 29 -1.72 3.74 -22.17
C SER A 29 -0.59 4.53 -22.84
N GLY A 30 0.03 5.47 -22.10
CA GLY A 30 1.20 6.22 -22.54
C GLY A 30 2.54 5.48 -22.39
N MET A 31 2.56 4.30 -21.78
CA MET A 31 3.81 3.54 -21.58
C MET A 31 4.21 2.81 -22.87
N SER A 32 5.42 3.11 -23.37
CA SER A 32 6.04 2.42 -24.50
C SER A 32 7.45 1.97 -24.17
N VAL A 33 7.93 0.91 -24.84
CA VAL A 33 9.32 0.44 -24.71
C VAL A 33 10.31 1.59 -24.93
N ASN A 34 10.07 2.44 -25.93
CA ASN A 34 10.95 3.58 -26.23
C ASN A 34 11.02 4.59 -25.07
N ARG A 35 9.90 4.91 -24.42
CA ARG A 35 9.90 5.80 -23.24
C ARG A 35 10.62 5.18 -22.05
N VAL A 36 10.37 3.91 -21.79
CA VAL A 36 11.01 3.19 -20.67
C VAL A 36 12.53 3.13 -20.85
N VAL A 37 13.02 2.74 -22.03
CA VAL A 37 14.48 2.65 -22.25
C VAL A 37 15.14 4.02 -22.28
N ALA A 38 14.44 5.06 -22.73
CA ALA A 38 14.92 6.44 -22.65
C ALA A 38 15.05 6.91 -21.19
N ALA A 39 14.03 6.65 -20.36
CA ALA A 39 14.05 6.96 -18.93
C ALA A 39 15.13 6.14 -18.17
N ALA A 40 15.31 4.86 -18.52
CA ALA A 40 16.34 4.01 -17.93
C ALA A 40 17.76 4.30 -18.44
N GLY A 41 17.92 5.13 -19.48
CA GLY A 41 19.23 5.42 -20.08
C GLY A 41 19.89 4.22 -20.77
N VAL A 42 19.11 3.27 -21.30
CA VAL A 42 19.62 2.05 -21.95
C VAL A 42 19.18 1.94 -23.41
N ALA A 43 19.89 1.13 -24.19
CA ALA A 43 19.51 0.86 -25.57
C ALA A 43 18.22 0.00 -25.65
N LYS A 44 17.43 0.19 -26.71
CA LYS A 44 16.21 -0.61 -26.94
C LYS A 44 16.47 -2.11 -26.99
N GLY A 45 17.59 -2.55 -27.55
CA GLY A 45 17.97 -3.96 -27.57
C GLY A 45 18.13 -4.56 -26.17
N THR A 46 18.59 -3.77 -25.20
CA THR A 46 18.76 -4.19 -23.80
C THR A 46 17.43 -4.57 -23.16
N PHE A 47 16.35 -3.85 -23.47
CA PHE A 47 15.02 -4.21 -22.97
C PHE A 47 14.63 -5.63 -23.34
N TYR A 48 14.81 -6.00 -24.62
CA TYR A 48 14.41 -7.31 -25.14
C TYR A 48 15.29 -8.46 -24.65
N VAL A 49 16.44 -8.18 -24.04
CA VAL A 49 17.23 -9.19 -23.31
C VAL A 49 16.54 -9.59 -22.00
N HIS A 50 15.78 -8.68 -21.37
CA HIS A 50 15.16 -8.89 -20.06
C HIS A 50 13.66 -9.18 -20.11
N PHE A 51 12.98 -8.70 -21.16
CA PHE A 51 11.53 -8.81 -21.32
C PHE A 51 11.19 -9.13 -22.77
N ALA A 52 10.41 -10.19 -22.99
CA ALA A 52 10.06 -10.63 -24.34
C ALA A 52 9.28 -9.57 -25.13
N ASP A 53 8.39 -8.86 -24.44
CA ASP A 53 7.57 -7.80 -24.99
C ASP A 53 7.15 -6.81 -23.88
N ARG A 54 6.33 -5.82 -24.27
CA ARG A 54 5.77 -4.82 -23.36
C ARG A 54 4.88 -5.47 -22.30
N ASP A 55 4.11 -6.48 -22.63
CA ASP A 55 3.13 -7.08 -21.71
C ASP A 55 3.84 -7.91 -20.63
N ALA A 56 4.90 -8.63 -20.99
CA ALA A 56 5.79 -9.31 -20.05
C ALA A 56 6.46 -8.32 -19.08
N PHE A 57 6.90 -7.17 -19.58
CA PHE A 57 7.45 -6.10 -18.73
C PHE A 57 6.42 -5.53 -17.77
N VAL A 58 5.23 -5.23 -18.28
CA VAL A 58 4.12 -4.69 -17.52
C VAL A 58 3.64 -5.66 -16.44
N ASN A 59 3.60 -6.97 -16.73
CA ASN A 59 3.32 -8.01 -15.73
C ASN A 59 4.38 -8.06 -14.64
N ALA A 60 5.67 -7.98 -15.01
CA ALA A 60 6.77 -7.92 -14.04
C ALA A 60 6.69 -6.66 -13.15
N LEU A 61 6.29 -5.53 -13.73
CA LEU A 61 6.07 -4.27 -13.02
C LEU A 61 4.94 -4.40 -11.99
N HIS A 62 3.82 -5.00 -12.38
CA HIS A 62 2.68 -5.27 -11.48
C HIS A 62 3.07 -6.25 -10.35
N GLN A 63 3.85 -7.29 -10.66
CA GLN A 63 4.34 -8.23 -9.66
C GLN A 63 5.23 -7.51 -8.63
N ARG A 64 6.21 -6.73 -9.08
CA ARG A 64 7.09 -5.93 -8.21
C ARG A 64 6.28 -4.98 -7.32
N TYR A 65 5.28 -4.29 -7.88
CA TYR A 65 4.35 -3.45 -7.12
C TYR A 65 3.64 -4.22 -6.00
N THR A 66 3.10 -5.40 -6.33
CA THR A 66 2.35 -6.23 -5.37
C THR A 66 3.27 -6.68 -4.23
N GLU A 67 4.48 -7.12 -4.56
CA GLU A 67 5.50 -7.54 -3.59
C GLU A 67 5.93 -6.38 -2.68
N GLN A 68 6.22 -5.20 -3.25
CA GLN A 68 6.60 -4.02 -2.47
C GLN A 68 5.47 -3.53 -1.55
N SER A 69 4.23 -3.53 -2.03
CA SER A 69 3.05 -3.15 -1.23
C SER A 69 2.83 -4.13 -0.07
N ALA A 70 2.96 -5.44 -0.34
CA ALA A 70 2.86 -6.46 0.70
C ALA A 70 4.00 -6.33 1.72
N ALA A 71 5.23 -6.06 1.26
CA ALA A 71 6.38 -5.88 2.14
C ALA A 71 6.20 -4.69 3.10
N ALA A 72 5.63 -3.58 2.63
CA ALA A 72 5.33 -2.41 3.48
C ALA A 72 4.35 -2.78 4.62
N VAL A 73 3.29 -3.52 4.32
CA VAL A 73 2.31 -3.98 5.31
C VAL A 73 2.94 -4.99 6.28
N VAL A 74 3.72 -5.95 5.78
CA VAL A 74 4.42 -6.95 6.61
C VAL A 74 5.43 -6.30 7.55
N ALA A 75 6.12 -5.24 7.12
CA ALA A 75 7.05 -4.50 7.97
C ALA A 75 6.32 -3.89 9.19
N VAL A 76 5.14 -3.28 8.97
CA VAL A 76 4.28 -2.79 10.06
C VAL A 76 3.86 -3.93 10.98
N MET A 77 3.42 -5.06 10.40
CA MET A 77 2.97 -6.23 11.17
C MET A 77 4.04 -6.75 12.14
N ARG A 78 5.30 -6.82 11.69
CA ARG A 78 6.41 -7.33 12.51
C ARG A 78 6.81 -6.38 13.63
N GLY A 79 6.56 -5.08 13.48
CA GLY A 79 6.89 -4.06 14.47
C GLY A 79 5.86 -3.89 15.59
N HIS A 80 4.71 -4.57 15.51
CA HIS A 80 3.56 -4.29 16.37
C HIS A 80 2.81 -5.56 16.78
N ALA A 81 2.37 -5.59 18.05
CA ALA A 81 1.39 -6.57 18.50
C ALA A 81 0.02 -6.32 17.83
N PRO A 82 -0.81 -7.36 17.64
CA PRO A 82 -2.18 -7.20 17.15
C PRO A 82 -3.00 -6.19 17.96
N GLY A 83 -3.75 -5.33 17.27
CA GLY A 83 -4.66 -4.35 17.85
C GLY A 83 -4.77 -3.07 17.02
N TRP A 84 -5.47 -2.07 17.57
CA TRP A 84 -5.82 -0.83 16.87
C TRP A 84 -4.65 -0.15 16.17
N ARG A 85 -3.54 0.05 16.89
CA ARG A 85 -2.35 0.74 16.37
C ARG A 85 -1.77 0.04 15.13
N ARG A 86 -1.73 -1.29 15.15
CA ARG A 86 -1.22 -2.08 14.03
C ARG A 86 -2.18 -2.05 12.84
N LEU A 87 -3.48 -2.25 13.08
CA LEU A 87 -4.51 -2.15 12.04
C LEU A 87 -4.45 -0.81 11.30
N ARG A 88 -4.43 0.30 12.06
CA ARG A 88 -4.36 1.65 11.49
C ARG A 88 -3.10 1.84 10.65
N GLN A 89 -1.94 1.48 11.17
CA GLN A 89 -0.68 1.62 10.43
C GLN A 89 -0.60 0.73 9.18
N MET A 90 -1.19 -0.47 9.20
CA MET A 90 -1.23 -1.35 8.03
C MET A 90 -2.08 -0.75 6.90
N ILE A 91 -3.22 -0.15 7.25
CA ILE A 91 -4.09 0.52 6.27
C ILE A 91 -3.43 1.80 5.75
N GLU A 92 -2.80 2.61 6.59
CA GLU A 92 -2.03 3.78 6.15
C GLU A 92 -0.89 3.38 5.20
N ALA A 93 -0.10 2.35 5.55
CA ALA A 93 0.95 1.83 4.68
C ALA A 93 0.40 1.33 3.34
N TYR A 94 -0.80 0.75 3.34
CA TYR A 94 -1.49 0.35 2.12
C TYR A 94 -1.95 1.55 1.27
N PHE A 95 -2.49 2.60 1.88
CA PHE A 95 -2.86 3.82 1.15
C PHE A 95 -1.63 4.50 0.53
N GLU A 96 -0.56 4.66 1.29
CA GLU A 96 0.69 5.26 0.80
C GLU A 96 1.28 4.46 -0.36
N SER A 97 1.32 3.13 -0.25
CA SER A 97 1.77 2.26 -1.32
C SER A 97 0.88 2.37 -2.57
N SER A 98 -0.44 2.53 -2.38
CA SER A 98 -1.39 2.64 -3.49
C SER A 98 -1.22 3.93 -4.29
N LEU A 99 -1.01 5.07 -3.61
CA LEU A 99 -0.74 6.34 -4.26
C LEU A 99 0.65 6.37 -4.90
N ARG A 100 1.68 5.89 -4.20
CA ARG A 100 3.07 5.84 -4.69
C ARG A 100 3.21 5.07 -6.00
N TYR A 101 2.34 4.08 -6.25
CA TYR A 101 2.38 3.24 -7.44
C TYR A 101 1.09 3.30 -8.27
N ARG A 102 0.33 4.41 -8.17
CA ARG A 102 -0.97 4.59 -8.86
C ARG A 102 -0.90 4.25 -10.36
N GLY A 103 0.18 4.62 -11.05
CA GLY A 103 0.34 4.41 -12.50
C GLY A 103 0.38 2.93 -12.89
N VAL A 104 0.96 2.09 -12.02
CA VAL A 104 1.02 0.63 -12.19
C VAL A 104 -0.26 -0.04 -11.68
N LYS A 105 -0.87 0.52 -10.64
CA LYS A 105 -2.10 -0.01 -10.07
C LYS A 105 -3.33 0.32 -10.94
N ALA A 106 -3.31 1.39 -11.72
CA ALA A 106 -4.30 1.69 -12.74
C ALA A 106 -4.45 0.53 -13.75
N LEU A 107 -3.37 -0.19 -14.04
CA LEU A 107 -3.41 -1.43 -14.82
C LEU A 107 -4.34 -2.48 -14.22
N ALA A 108 -4.24 -2.69 -12.91
CA ALA A 108 -5.09 -3.66 -12.21
C ALA A 108 -6.56 -3.22 -12.22
N LEU A 109 -6.84 -1.92 -12.32
CA LEU A 109 -8.19 -1.36 -12.41
C LEU A 109 -8.76 -1.43 -13.82
N GLU A 110 -8.00 -1.07 -14.85
CA GLU A 110 -8.37 -1.22 -16.26
C GLU A 110 -8.64 -2.69 -16.60
N ALA A 111 -7.86 -3.60 -16.01
CA ALA A 111 -8.03 -5.03 -16.19
C ALA A 111 -9.21 -5.62 -15.38
N ARG A 112 -9.94 -4.85 -14.54
CA ARG A 112 -11.15 -5.36 -13.84
C ARG A 112 -12.25 -5.84 -14.79
N ASN A 113 -12.24 -5.38 -16.04
CA ASN A 113 -13.14 -5.83 -17.09
C ASN A 113 -12.60 -7.05 -17.88
N THR A 114 -11.45 -7.59 -17.48
CA THR A 114 -10.82 -8.78 -18.07
C THR A 114 -11.09 -10.02 -17.22
N PRO A 115 -11.54 -11.15 -17.83
CA PRO A 115 -11.70 -12.41 -17.11
C PRO A 115 -10.40 -12.83 -16.39
N GLY A 116 -10.48 -13.10 -15.08
CA GLY A 116 -9.34 -13.53 -14.25
C GLY A 116 -8.76 -12.48 -13.29
N VAL A 117 -9.05 -11.20 -13.49
CA VAL A 117 -8.58 -10.12 -12.59
C VAL A 117 -9.45 -9.99 -11.35
N ALA A 118 -10.75 -10.23 -11.47
CA ALA A 118 -11.66 -10.30 -10.31
C ALA A 118 -11.15 -11.30 -9.26
N ALA A 119 -10.73 -12.50 -9.69
CA ALA A 119 -10.17 -13.51 -8.80
C ALA A 119 -8.89 -13.05 -8.08
N LYS A 120 -8.05 -12.23 -8.74
CA LYS A 120 -6.85 -11.64 -8.12
C LYS A 120 -7.21 -10.57 -7.10
N VAL A 121 -8.20 -9.73 -7.39
CA VAL A 121 -8.74 -8.73 -6.45
C VAL A 121 -9.34 -9.41 -5.23
N ASP A 122 -10.11 -10.49 -5.44
CA ASP A 122 -10.71 -11.28 -4.37
C ASP A 122 -9.64 -11.96 -3.50
N ALA A 123 -8.64 -12.59 -4.12
CA ALA A 123 -7.52 -13.19 -3.41
C ALA A 123 -6.74 -12.16 -2.57
N ARG A 124 -6.50 -10.96 -3.13
CA ARG A 124 -5.87 -9.85 -2.41
C ARG A 124 -6.72 -9.37 -1.23
N ASN A 125 -8.02 -9.18 -1.43
CA ASN A 125 -8.93 -8.75 -0.36
C ASN A 125 -9.00 -9.82 0.74
N ALA A 126 -9.05 -11.11 0.38
CA ALA A 126 -9.00 -12.21 1.34
C ALA A 126 -7.69 -12.23 2.14
N ALA A 127 -6.54 -11.93 1.50
CA ALA A 127 -5.26 -11.80 2.19
C ALA A 127 -5.27 -10.63 3.20
N PHE A 128 -5.83 -9.46 2.83
CA PHE A 128 -5.98 -8.34 3.76
C PHE A 128 -6.91 -8.65 4.93
N VAL A 129 -7.99 -9.41 4.70
CA VAL A 129 -8.89 -9.88 5.76
C VAL A 129 -8.13 -10.77 6.75
N GLY A 130 -7.36 -11.75 6.25
CA GLY A 130 -6.56 -12.62 7.11
C GLY A 130 -5.48 -11.89 7.90
N VAL A 131 -4.97 -10.77 7.37
CA VAL A 131 -4.02 -9.89 8.07
C VAL A 131 -4.70 -9.04 9.15
N ALA A 132 -5.90 -8.53 8.89
CA ALA A 132 -6.63 -7.66 9.82
C ALA A 132 -7.36 -8.43 10.93
N GLU A 133 -7.88 -9.62 10.65
CA GLU A 133 -8.66 -10.41 11.61
C GLU A 133 -8.01 -10.56 13.00
N PRO A 134 -6.70 -10.85 13.14
CA PRO A 134 -6.05 -10.91 14.45
C PRO A 134 -6.11 -9.59 15.23
N ASP A 135 -6.11 -8.45 14.55
CA ASP A 135 -6.22 -7.13 15.18
C ASP A 135 -7.63 -6.90 15.71
N LEU A 136 -8.66 -7.22 14.91
CA LEU A 136 -10.05 -7.12 15.33
C LEU A 136 -10.33 -8.05 16.52
N LYS A 137 -9.78 -9.27 16.49
CA LYS A 137 -9.86 -10.22 17.60
C LYS A 137 -9.20 -9.68 18.87
N ALA A 138 -8.03 -9.08 18.76
CA ALA A 138 -7.32 -8.49 19.91
C ALA A 138 -8.06 -7.28 20.51
N MET A 139 -8.89 -6.60 19.72
CA MET A 139 -9.76 -5.51 20.19
C MET A 139 -11.09 -6.01 20.78
N GLY A 140 -11.35 -7.32 20.80
CA GLY A 140 -12.55 -7.89 21.41
C GLY A 140 -13.80 -7.89 20.51
N TRP A 141 -13.63 -7.74 19.20
CA TRP A 141 -14.76 -7.81 18.27
C TRP A 141 -15.37 -9.22 18.26
N ALA A 142 -16.70 -9.31 18.39
CA ALA A 142 -17.42 -10.59 18.49
C ALA A 142 -17.21 -11.48 17.25
N ASP A 143 -17.30 -10.89 16.06
CA ASP A 143 -17.13 -11.56 14.77
C ASP A 143 -15.96 -10.94 13.99
N PRO A 144 -14.70 -11.27 14.34
CA PRO A 144 -13.53 -10.54 13.84
C PRO A 144 -13.30 -10.70 12.34
N ASN A 145 -13.68 -11.85 11.75
CA ASN A 145 -13.55 -12.06 10.31
C ASN A 145 -14.56 -11.25 9.49
N PRO A 146 -15.89 -11.31 9.75
CA PRO A 146 -16.85 -10.39 9.12
C PRO A 146 -16.50 -8.91 9.33
N ALA A 147 -16.06 -8.53 10.53
CA ALA A 147 -15.59 -7.17 10.80
C ALA A 147 -14.40 -6.77 9.92
N ALA A 148 -13.38 -7.62 9.84
CA ALA A 148 -12.22 -7.41 8.99
C ALA A 148 -12.61 -7.23 7.51
N ARG A 149 -13.60 -8.00 7.01
CA ARG A 149 -14.13 -7.81 5.65
C ARG A 149 -14.71 -6.42 5.41
N LEU A 150 -15.46 -5.90 6.38
CA LEU A 150 -16.04 -4.55 6.30
C LEU A 150 -14.95 -3.47 6.36
N VAL A 151 -13.97 -3.59 7.26
CA VAL A 151 -12.82 -2.69 7.35
C VAL A 151 -12.06 -2.65 6.03
N VAL A 152 -11.75 -3.82 5.47
CA VAL A 152 -11.04 -3.94 4.19
C VAL A 152 -11.87 -3.37 3.04
N ALA A 153 -13.20 -3.52 3.06
CA ALA A 153 -14.07 -2.92 2.05
C ALA A 153 -14.08 -1.39 2.12
N MET A 154 -14.21 -0.80 3.32
CA MET A 154 -14.18 0.66 3.51
C MET A 154 -12.83 1.26 3.10
N ALA A 155 -11.72 0.65 3.54
CA ALA A 155 -10.38 1.06 3.12
C ALA A 155 -10.19 0.86 1.61
N GLY A 156 -10.71 -0.22 1.05
CA GLY A 156 -10.68 -0.49 -0.39
C GLY A 156 -11.36 0.61 -1.21
N GLU A 157 -12.53 1.07 -0.77
CA GLU A 157 -13.27 2.14 -1.45
C GLU A 157 -12.51 3.47 -1.39
N LEU A 158 -11.99 3.83 -0.22
CA LEU A 158 -11.25 5.08 -0.09
C LEU A 158 -9.96 5.08 -0.91
N MET A 159 -9.24 3.95 -0.91
CA MET A 159 -8.08 3.75 -1.78
C MET A 159 -8.45 3.95 -3.26
N MET A 160 -9.64 3.52 -3.70
CA MET A 160 -10.10 3.69 -5.08
C MET A 160 -10.33 5.16 -5.41
N ALA A 161 -10.91 5.91 -4.47
CA ALA A 161 -11.11 7.35 -4.61
C ALA A 161 -9.77 8.08 -4.73
N GLU A 162 -8.82 7.82 -3.82
CA GLU A 162 -7.48 8.43 -3.84
C GLU A 162 -6.71 8.12 -5.13
N MET A 163 -6.81 6.88 -5.60
CA MET A 163 -6.21 6.47 -6.86
C MET A 163 -6.78 7.23 -8.06
N THR A 164 -8.09 7.39 -8.11
CA THR A 164 -8.78 8.07 -9.20
C THR A 164 -8.44 9.56 -9.21
N ALA A 165 -8.40 10.18 -8.02
CA ALA A 165 -8.02 11.58 -7.86
C ALA A 165 -6.51 11.82 -8.04
N GLY A 166 -5.68 10.80 -7.83
CA GLY A 166 -4.23 10.92 -7.81
C GLY A 166 -3.68 11.68 -6.59
N ALA A 167 -4.49 11.83 -5.54
CA ALA A 167 -4.17 12.58 -4.34
C ALA A 167 -4.80 11.92 -3.11
N ARG A 168 -4.26 12.22 -1.92
CA ARG A 168 -4.84 11.77 -0.66
C ARG A 168 -6.23 12.37 -0.44
N ASP A 169 -7.13 11.57 0.10
CA ASP A 169 -8.44 12.00 0.58
C ASP A 169 -8.39 12.10 2.10
N GLU A 170 -7.84 13.20 2.59
CA GLU A 170 -7.65 13.45 4.03
C GLU A 170 -8.99 13.39 4.79
N ALA A 171 -10.06 13.91 4.18
CA ALA A 171 -11.39 13.91 4.79
C ALA A 171 -11.96 12.50 4.88
N GLY A 172 -11.85 11.71 3.80
CA GLY A 172 -12.29 10.32 3.79
C GLY A 172 -11.47 9.44 4.73
N ARG A 173 -10.15 9.65 4.85
CA ARG A 173 -9.31 8.91 5.83
C ARG A 173 -9.71 9.24 7.25
N ALA A 174 -9.92 10.52 7.57
CA ALA A 174 -10.40 10.94 8.88
C ALA A 174 -11.79 10.35 9.21
N ALA A 175 -12.69 10.30 8.23
CA ALA A 175 -14.01 9.69 8.36
C ALA A 175 -13.93 8.17 8.61
N LEU A 176 -13.04 7.45 7.91
CA LEU A 176 -12.79 6.03 8.16
C LEU A 176 -12.38 5.80 9.61
N TRP A 177 -11.40 6.56 10.12
CA TRP A 177 -10.91 6.40 11.48
C TRP A 177 -11.98 6.69 12.53
N THR A 178 -12.66 7.83 12.39
CA THR A 178 -13.78 8.20 13.27
C THR A 178 -14.87 7.12 13.27
N THR A 179 -15.16 6.52 12.13
CA THR A 179 -16.19 5.48 11.99
C THR A 179 -15.78 4.20 12.71
N LEU A 180 -14.55 3.74 12.52
CA LEU A 180 -14.05 2.52 13.17
C LEU A 180 -13.95 2.68 14.68
N GLU A 181 -13.53 3.85 15.17
CA GLU A 181 -13.50 4.17 16.60
C GLU A 181 -14.91 4.16 17.21
N ARG A 182 -15.93 4.61 16.46
CA ARG A 182 -17.34 4.59 16.90
C ARG A 182 -17.99 3.22 16.81
N MET A 183 -17.56 2.34 15.91
CA MET A 183 -18.07 0.96 15.79
C MET A 183 -17.55 0.06 16.92
N ASP A 184 -16.46 0.46 17.56
CA ASP A 184 -15.81 -0.21 18.69
C ASP A 184 -16.55 0.02 20.03
N LEU A 185 -17.89 0.02 20.03
CA LEU A 185 -18.78 0.33 21.17
C LEU A 185 -18.58 -0.58 22.42
N GLY A 186 -17.65 -1.53 22.37
CA GLY A 186 -17.29 -2.44 23.47
C GLY A 186 -16.04 -2.05 24.26
N ARG A 187 -15.30 -0.99 23.89
CA ARG A 187 -14.21 -0.45 24.72
C ARG A 187 -14.76 0.22 25.98
N THR A 188 -14.98 -0.58 27.01
CA THR A 188 -14.82 -0.08 28.37
C THR A 188 -13.31 0.04 28.60
N ASP A 189 -12.85 1.27 28.82
CA ASP A 189 -11.50 1.70 29.23
C ASP A 189 -10.48 2.05 28.11
N LEU A 190 -10.40 3.36 27.83
CA LEU A 190 -9.13 4.03 27.53
C LEU A 190 -8.96 5.13 28.59
N PRO A 191 -7.98 5.05 29.51
CA PRO A 191 -7.52 6.23 30.21
C PRO A 191 -6.64 7.07 29.29
N ASP A 192 -7.07 8.32 29.18
CA ASP A 192 -6.41 9.58 28.85
C ASP A 192 -5.20 9.64 27.90
N SER A 193 -5.38 10.54 26.93
CA SER A 193 -4.36 11.27 26.18
C SER A 193 -3.06 11.50 26.96
N GLU A 194 -1.98 10.84 26.54
CA GLU A 194 -0.64 11.39 26.68
C GLU A 194 -0.51 12.62 25.77
N THR A 195 -0.92 13.78 26.27
CA THR A 195 -0.26 15.04 25.90
C THR A 195 0.76 15.34 26.98
N GLY A 196 2.03 15.27 26.57
CA GLY A 196 3.18 15.47 27.43
C GLY A 196 3.25 16.87 28.03
N SER A 197 3.84 16.88 29.21
CA SER A 197 4.73 17.89 29.79
C SER A 197 4.59 19.35 29.33
N GLU A 198 4.37 20.24 30.30
CA GLU A 198 5.35 21.30 30.46
C GLU A 198 5.57 21.64 31.94
N THR A 199 6.85 21.77 32.24
CA THR A 199 7.53 22.08 33.49
C THR A 199 7.12 23.44 34.07
N ALA A 200 6.95 23.51 35.38
CA ALA A 200 7.39 24.67 36.15
C ALA A 200 7.75 24.22 37.58
N SER A 201 9.05 23.94 37.75
CA SER A 201 9.74 24.06 39.02
C SER A 201 9.79 25.54 39.42
N GLU A 202 9.13 25.91 40.51
CA GLU A 202 9.53 27.09 41.29
C GLU A 202 9.77 26.67 42.74
N THR A 203 11.06 26.59 43.05
CA THR A 203 11.63 26.61 44.37
C THR A 203 11.46 27.99 45.01
N GLY A 204 10.95 28.04 46.24
CA GLY A 204 11.60 28.82 47.31
C GLY A 204 10.93 30.11 47.80
N SER A 205 10.51 30.02 49.07
CA SER A 205 10.85 30.95 50.17
C SER A 205 9.99 32.20 50.44
N GLU A 206 9.86 32.45 51.76
CA GLU A 206 9.25 33.58 52.50
C GLU A 206 7.75 33.41 52.82
N ALA A 207 7.30 33.32 54.08
CA ALA A 207 7.86 33.72 55.38
C ALA A 207 7.43 32.77 56.52
#